data_AF-A0A6H2DNN3-F1
#
_entry.id   AF-A0A6H2DNN3-F1
#
_cell.length_a   1.000
_cell.length_b   1.000
_cell.length_c   1.000
_cell.angle_alpha   90.00
_cell.angle_beta   90.00
_cell.angle_gamma   90.00
#
_symmetry.space_group_name_H-M   'P 1'
#
loop_
_entity.id
_entity.type
_entity.pdbx_description
1 polymer ?
#
loop_
_entity_poly.entity_id
_entity_poly.type
_entity_poly.pdbx_seq_one_letter_code
_entity_poly.pdbx_strand_id
1 'polypeptide(L)'
;MATTEHTINDAIANALRTTRHGWNDEKVVRSENTGTLTGNSKRPDILVTEDGVSPVVIETEVLPAITVEPEAKDRLGETLRLNGRAILSSIAVRTPEGFRKLSGTALADEIAKTEDMEFALFTGNKPDDCTRWPLKGWIKGSISDLSVLAQAATVPPAIVENAADELMLGVTQAAGQLEGIEKSYPVALDLIAEALCQEDSDQTRRMATTILANAFVFHENLAHGLYSFLGRNILSFKRYASEVRS
;
A
#
# COMPACT_ATOMS: atom_id res chain seq x y z
N MET A 1 23.63 29.93 6.24
CA MET A 1 23.09 29.82 4.87
C MET A 1 21.61 29.51 4.99
N ALA A 2 20.76 30.08 4.14
CA ALA A 2 19.34 29.71 4.11
C ALA A 2 19.22 28.24 3.69
N THR A 3 18.36 27.50 4.37
CA THR A 3 18.14 26.08 4.11
C THR A 3 17.25 25.93 2.90
N THR A 4 17.66 25.09 1.95
CA THR A 4 16.84 24.77 0.77
C THR A 4 15.74 23.80 1.14
N GLU A 5 14.63 23.84 0.42
CA GLU A 5 13.50 22.92 0.57
C GLU A 5 13.95 21.45 0.49
N HIS A 6 14.80 21.11 -0.47
CA HIS A 6 15.43 19.79 -0.57
C HIS A 6 16.13 19.34 0.72
N THR A 7 16.81 20.25 1.43
CA THR A 7 17.49 19.91 2.69
C THR A 7 16.50 19.61 3.80
N ILE A 8 15.34 20.28 3.80
CA ILE A 8 14.25 20.04 4.74
C ILE A 8 13.62 18.67 4.44
N ASN A 9 13.38 18.38 3.16
CA ASN A 9 12.79 17.12 2.70
C ASN A 9 13.68 15.93 3.07
N ASP A 10 15.00 16.06 2.87
CA ASP A 10 15.99 15.07 3.32
C ASP A 10 15.99 14.89 4.84
N ALA A 11 15.89 15.97 5.61
CA ALA A 11 15.87 15.91 7.06
C ALA A 11 14.58 15.25 7.60
N ILE A 12 13.44 15.52 6.98
CA ILE A 12 12.16 14.87 7.31
C ILE A 12 12.23 13.39 6.96
N ALA A 13 12.72 13.03 5.77
CA ALA A 13 12.87 11.63 5.38
C ALA A 13 13.77 10.88 6.36
N ASN A 14 14.90 11.47 6.76
CA ASN A 14 15.78 10.89 7.78
C ASN A 14 15.07 10.71 9.13
N ALA A 15 14.32 11.72 9.57
CA ALA A 15 13.58 11.63 10.83
C ALA A 15 12.52 10.51 10.77
N LEU A 16 11.77 10.38 9.65
CA LEU A 16 10.82 9.30 9.43
C LEU A 16 11.48 7.91 9.54
N ARG A 17 12.67 7.73 8.97
CA ARG A 17 13.41 6.45 9.07
C ARG A 17 13.60 6.02 10.52
N THR A 18 13.91 6.97 11.41
CA THR A 18 14.14 6.69 12.83
C THR A 18 12.87 6.36 13.63
N THR A 19 11.69 6.67 13.10
CA THR A 19 10.42 6.44 13.83
C THR A 19 10.02 4.97 13.88
N ARG A 20 10.50 4.14 12.94
CA ARG A 20 10.10 2.74 12.80
C ARG A 20 11.23 1.86 12.31
N HIS A 21 11.35 0.67 12.92
CA HIS A 21 12.36 -0.31 12.51
C HIS A 21 12.27 -0.70 11.02
N GLY A 22 11.05 -0.87 10.49
CA GLY A 22 10.83 -1.21 9.08
C GLY A 22 11.22 -0.11 8.09
N TRP A 23 11.35 1.13 8.56
CA TRP A 23 11.67 2.29 7.73
C TRP A 23 13.13 2.71 7.81
N ASN A 24 13.95 2.06 8.64
CA ASN A 24 15.37 2.36 8.79
C ASN A 24 16.17 2.19 7.48
N ASP A 25 15.67 1.43 6.51
CA ASP A 25 16.30 1.27 5.20
C ASP A 25 16.01 2.49 4.30
N GLU A 26 17.05 3.12 3.79
CA GLU A 26 16.96 4.22 2.81
C GLU A 26 16.17 3.84 1.56
N LYS A 27 16.03 2.54 1.24
CA LYS A 27 15.21 2.07 0.12
C LYS A 27 13.72 2.11 0.41
N VAL A 28 13.31 2.13 1.68
CA VAL A 28 11.89 2.15 2.10
C VAL A 28 11.38 3.58 2.16
N VAL A 29 12.06 4.47 2.87
CA VAL A 29 11.75 5.91 2.89
C VAL A 29 12.85 6.64 2.13
N ARG A 30 12.50 7.33 1.06
CA ARG A 30 13.46 8.06 0.22
C ARG A 30 13.00 9.49 0.01
N SER A 31 13.93 10.43 0.01
CA SER A 31 13.68 11.80 -0.41
C SER A 31 14.06 12.00 -1.88
N GLU A 32 13.38 12.93 -2.55
CA GLU A 32 13.93 13.68 -3.66
C GLU A 32 14.41 12.80 -4.84
N ASN A 33 13.59 11.81 -5.22
CA ASN A 33 13.95 10.86 -6.26
C ASN A 33 13.43 11.24 -7.64
N THR A 34 14.32 11.73 -8.50
CA THR A 34 13.97 11.93 -9.90
C THR A 34 13.84 10.57 -10.61
N GLY A 35 12.76 10.38 -11.37
CA GLY A 35 12.61 9.20 -12.25
C GLY A 35 12.07 7.94 -11.59
N THR A 36 11.61 8.02 -10.34
CA THR A 36 10.88 6.92 -9.67
C THR A 36 9.48 6.71 -10.20
N LEU A 37 8.88 7.71 -10.83
CA LEU A 37 7.52 7.65 -11.38
C LEU A 37 7.55 7.42 -12.90
N THR A 38 6.52 6.75 -13.40
CA THR A 38 6.34 6.45 -14.83
C THR A 38 5.70 7.65 -15.52
N GLY A 39 6.33 8.16 -16.58
CA GLY A 39 5.87 9.38 -17.26
C GLY A 39 6.23 10.64 -16.47
N ASN A 40 6.85 11.60 -17.14
CA ASN A 40 7.43 12.84 -16.60
C ASN A 40 8.64 12.71 -15.66
N SER A 41 9.49 13.73 -15.70
CA SER A 41 10.61 13.99 -14.78
C SER A 41 10.12 14.49 -13.41
N LYS A 42 8.96 14.00 -12.97
CA LYS A 42 8.35 14.40 -11.70
C LYS A 42 9.11 13.73 -10.56
N ARG A 43 9.38 14.52 -9.53
CA ARG A 43 10.18 14.15 -8.35
C ARG A 43 9.26 14.31 -7.13
N PRO A 44 8.84 13.23 -6.46
CA PRO A 44 8.16 13.38 -5.17
C PRO A 44 9.18 13.83 -4.14
N ASP A 45 8.77 14.71 -3.22
CA ASP A 45 9.65 15.18 -2.14
C ASP A 45 10.09 14.01 -1.25
N ILE A 46 9.15 13.17 -0.82
CA ILE A 46 9.43 11.94 -0.07
C ILE A 46 8.51 10.83 -0.58
N LEU A 47 9.08 9.63 -0.69
CA LEU A 47 8.40 8.42 -1.14
C LEU A 47 8.63 7.29 -0.13
N VAL A 48 7.52 6.70 0.34
CA VAL A 48 7.51 5.52 1.22
C VAL A 48 7.06 4.31 0.39
N THR A 49 7.93 3.30 0.28
CA THR A 49 7.72 2.08 -0.50
C THR A 49 8.00 0.83 0.32
N GLU A 50 7.09 0.50 1.23
CA GLU A 50 7.09 -0.81 1.89
C GLU A 50 6.63 -1.91 0.92
N ASP A 51 7.11 -3.13 1.17
CA ASP A 51 6.72 -4.31 0.40
C ASP A 51 5.29 -4.75 0.78
N GLY A 52 4.53 -5.20 -0.21
CA GLY A 52 3.19 -5.76 0.01
C GLY A 52 2.05 -4.76 0.24
N VAL A 53 2.32 -3.45 0.32
CA VAL A 53 1.30 -2.42 0.57
C VAL A 53 1.19 -1.42 -0.60
N SER A 54 0.43 -0.33 -0.49
CA SER A 54 0.46 0.79 -1.45
C SER A 54 1.61 1.75 -1.13
N PRO A 55 2.35 2.27 -2.13
CA PRO A 55 3.29 3.34 -1.89
C PRO A 55 2.56 4.62 -1.46
N VAL A 56 3.24 5.44 -0.65
CA VAL A 56 2.74 6.73 -0.15
C VAL A 56 3.73 7.82 -0.53
N VAL A 57 3.23 8.88 -1.17
CA VAL A 57 4.03 10.09 -1.42
C VAL A 57 3.74 11.11 -0.35
N ILE A 58 4.77 11.82 0.11
CA ILE A 58 4.65 12.95 1.02
C ILE A 58 5.25 14.15 0.29
N GLU A 59 4.42 15.17 0.06
CA GLU A 59 4.85 16.48 -0.44
C GLU A 59 4.94 17.46 0.71
N THR A 60 5.94 18.33 0.65
CA THR A 60 6.36 19.17 1.76
C THR A 60 6.58 20.59 1.28
N GLU A 61 5.97 21.56 1.94
CA GLU A 61 6.24 22.97 1.64
C GLU A 61 6.33 23.75 2.95
N VAL A 62 7.30 24.67 3.04
CA VAL A 62 7.37 25.59 4.17
C VAL A 62 6.27 26.64 4.05
N LEU A 63 5.60 26.99 5.17
CA LEU A 63 4.58 28.03 5.19
C LEU A 63 4.99 29.30 4.40
N PRO A 64 4.07 29.89 3.61
CA PRO A 64 2.61 29.71 3.62
C PRO A 64 2.05 28.46 2.90
N ALA A 65 2.90 27.65 2.28
CA ALA A 65 2.56 26.33 1.73
C ALA A 65 1.35 26.33 0.75
N ILE A 66 1.48 27.07 -0.36
CA ILE A 66 0.37 27.35 -1.29
C ILE A 66 0.16 26.20 -2.29
N THR A 67 1.24 25.53 -2.71
CA THR A 67 1.22 24.54 -3.80
C THR A 67 1.20 23.09 -3.31
N VAL A 68 1.52 22.85 -2.02
CA VAL A 68 1.63 21.51 -1.45
C VAL A 68 0.40 20.63 -1.65
N GLU A 69 -0.82 21.18 -1.57
CA GLU A 69 -2.04 20.39 -1.78
C GLU A 69 -2.27 20.00 -3.24
N PRO A 70 -2.25 20.95 -4.21
CA PRO A 70 -2.25 20.60 -5.62
C PRO A 70 -1.19 19.56 -5.98
N GLU A 71 0.04 19.74 -5.49
CA GLU A 71 1.16 18.83 -5.77
C GLU A 71 0.91 17.44 -5.19
N ALA A 72 0.42 17.33 -3.95
CA ALA A 72 0.07 16.05 -3.36
C ALA A 72 -1.06 15.35 -4.13
N LYS A 73 -2.10 16.07 -4.54
CA LYS A 73 -3.21 15.51 -5.34
C LYS A 73 -2.74 14.98 -6.69
N ASP A 74 -1.84 15.71 -7.35
CA ASP A 74 -1.30 15.35 -8.67
C ASP A 74 -0.53 14.03 -8.67
N ARG A 75 -0.15 13.50 -7.49
CA ARG A 75 0.50 12.19 -7.36
C ARG A 75 -0.45 11.02 -7.43
N LEU A 76 -1.73 11.23 -7.16
CA LEU A 76 -2.70 10.15 -7.15
C LEU A 76 -2.87 9.57 -8.56
N GLY A 77 -2.79 8.25 -8.65
CA GLY A 77 -2.83 7.51 -9.92
C GLY A 77 -1.50 7.44 -10.66
N GLU A 78 -0.46 8.17 -10.24
CA GLU A 78 0.88 7.97 -10.78
C GLU A 78 1.41 6.58 -10.39
N THR A 79 2.28 6.00 -11.21
CA THR A 79 2.80 4.64 -10.98
C THR A 79 4.30 4.66 -10.77
N LEU A 80 4.81 3.79 -9.89
CA LEU A 80 6.24 3.59 -9.73
C LEU A 80 6.82 2.91 -10.97
N ARG A 81 7.93 3.45 -11.49
CA ARG A 81 8.64 2.89 -12.64
C ARG A 81 9.19 1.48 -12.39
N LEU A 82 9.57 1.19 -11.13
CA LEU A 82 10.25 -0.06 -10.77
C LEU A 82 9.33 -1.28 -10.88
N ASN A 83 8.07 -1.13 -10.46
CA ASN A 83 7.14 -2.26 -10.27
C ASN A 83 5.70 -1.96 -10.71
N GLY A 84 5.42 -0.77 -11.24
CA GLY A 84 4.10 -0.37 -11.73
C GLY A 84 3.06 -0.11 -10.64
N ARG A 85 3.43 -0.18 -9.34
CA ARG A 85 2.48 0.08 -8.25
C ARG A 85 1.95 1.51 -8.33
N ALA A 86 0.64 1.66 -8.26
CA ALA A 86 -0.03 2.95 -8.27
C ALA A 86 0.11 3.65 -6.90
N ILE A 87 0.23 4.97 -6.92
CA ILE A 87 0.14 5.83 -5.75
C ILE A 87 -1.33 6.13 -5.53
N LEU A 88 -1.90 5.51 -4.50
CA LEU A 88 -3.30 5.66 -4.14
C LEU A 88 -3.48 6.55 -2.90
N SER A 89 -2.37 6.98 -2.31
CA SER A 89 -2.36 7.85 -1.15
C SER A 89 -1.17 8.81 -1.21
N SER A 90 -1.45 10.07 -0.90
CA SER A 90 -0.43 11.11 -0.79
C SER A 90 -0.72 12.03 0.39
N ILE A 91 0.32 12.60 0.99
CA ILE A 91 0.19 13.47 2.16
C ILE A 91 0.80 14.82 1.80
N ALA A 92 0.03 15.89 1.99
CA ALA A 92 0.56 17.24 2.00
C ALA A 92 1.02 17.60 3.41
N VAL A 93 2.22 18.15 3.53
CA VAL A 93 2.83 18.55 4.79
C VAL A 93 3.25 20.02 4.73
N ARG A 94 2.74 20.82 5.66
CA ARG A 94 3.23 22.20 5.85
C ARG A 94 4.15 22.24 7.04
N THR A 95 5.32 22.82 6.83
CA THR A 95 6.32 22.96 7.88
C THR A 95 6.44 24.42 8.35
N PRO A 96 6.82 24.66 9.63
CA PRO A 96 6.98 26.00 10.15
C PRO A 96 8.03 26.83 9.40
N GLU A 97 7.81 28.13 9.24
CA GLU A 97 8.76 29.06 8.59
C GLU A 97 10.17 29.03 9.22
N GLY A 98 10.25 28.68 10.50
CA GLY A 98 11.51 28.54 11.24
C GLY A 98 12.50 27.57 10.61
N PHE A 99 12.01 26.52 9.93
CA PHE A 99 12.87 25.49 9.34
C PHE A 99 13.81 26.05 8.26
N ARG A 100 13.41 27.11 7.54
CA ARG A 100 14.27 27.79 6.53
C ARG A 100 15.55 28.38 7.14
N LYS A 101 15.56 28.62 8.45
CA LYS A 101 16.68 29.25 9.16
C LYS A 101 17.61 28.22 9.84
N LEU A 102 17.25 26.93 9.81
CA LEU A 102 17.96 25.87 10.51
C LEU A 102 18.58 24.89 9.53
N SER A 103 19.78 24.40 9.81
CA SER A 103 20.44 23.39 8.97
C SER A 103 21.19 22.36 9.81
N GLY A 104 21.55 21.23 9.20
CA GLY A 104 22.30 20.17 9.85
C GLY A 104 21.59 19.62 11.09
N THR A 105 22.36 19.43 12.17
CA THR A 105 21.82 18.88 13.44
C THR A 105 20.75 19.77 14.06
N ALA A 106 20.84 21.09 13.92
CA ALA A 106 19.84 22.01 14.46
C ALA A 106 18.47 21.82 13.79
N LEU A 107 18.44 21.56 12.48
CA LEU A 107 17.21 21.25 11.76
C LEU A 107 16.65 19.88 12.17
N ALA A 108 17.52 18.88 12.27
CA ALA A 108 17.11 17.53 12.68
C ALA A 108 16.53 17.53 14.10
N ASP A 109 17.17 18.23 15.04
CA ASP A 109 16.72 18.37 16.42
C ASP A 109 15.38 19.11 16.50
N GLU A 110 15.16 20.12 15.66
CA GLU A 110 13.89 20.85 15.60
C GLU A 110 12.79 19.96 15.04
N ILE A 111 13.02 19.27 13.91
CA ILE A 111 12.04 18.32 13.32
C ILE A 111 11.63 17.24 14.33
N ALA A 112 12.57 16.76 15.15
CA ALA A 112 12.30 15.75 16.17
C ALA A 112 11.44 16.27 17.35
N LYS A 113 11.40 17.58 17.58
CA LYS A 113 10.75 18.20 18.75
C LYS A 113 9.48 18.98 18.41
N THR A 114 9.38 19.51 17.19
CA THR A 114 8.25 20.30 16.75
C THR A 114 6.97 19.44 16.70
N GLU A 115 5.88 19.98 17.24
CA GLU A 115 4.51 19.42 17.15
C GLU A 115 3.59 20.26 16.24
N ASP A 116 4.16 21.27 15.57
CA ASP A 116 3.46 22.28 14.79
C ASP A 116 3.48 22.01 13.27
N MET A 117 3.83 20.79 12.85
CA MET A 117 3.69 20.41 11.44
C MET A 117 2.22 20.16 11.12
N GLU A 118 1.80 20.54 9.93
CA GLU A 118 0.41 20.43 9.48
C GLU A 118 0.27 19.39 8.38
N PHE A 119 -0.67 18.45 8.50
CA PHE A 119 -0.87 17.34 7.57
C PHE A 119 -2.27 17.31 6.97
N ALA A 120 -2.34 16.90 5.70
CA ALA A 120 -3.58 16.49 5.04
C ALA A 120 -3.30 15.26 4.16
N LEU A 121 -4.09 14.20 4.34
CA LEU A 121 -4.04 12.98 3.56
C LEU A 121 -5.01 13.08 2.37
N PHE A 122 -4.56 12.63 1.22
CA PHE A 122 -5.37 12.43 0.03
C PHE A 122 -5.36 10.96 -0.34
N THR A 123 -6.54 10.40 -0.62
CA THR A 123 -6.68 9.02 -1.09
C THR A 123 -7.55 8.98 -2.33
N GLY A 124 -7.13 8.26 -3.37
CA GLY A 124 -7.88 8.15 -4.61
C GLY A 124 -7.05 7.62 -5.75
N ASN A 125 -7.70 7.32 -6.88
CA ASN A 125 -7.05 6.73 -8.05
C ASN A 125 -6.57 7.79 -9.07
N LYS A 126 -6.98 9.05 -8.92
CA LYS A 126 -6.61 10.18 -9.79
C LYS A 126 -6.85 11.51 -9.06
N PRO A 127 -6.26 12.64 -9.51
CA PRO A 127 -6.36 13.92 -8.81
C PRO A 127 -7.80 14.46 -8.72
N ASP A 128 -8.60 14.28 -9.78
CA ASP A 128 -9.99 14.77 -9.87
C ASP A 128 -11.00 13.96 -9.05
N ASP A 129 -10.60 12.78 -8.56
CA ASP A 129 -11.45 11.83 -7.85
C ASP A 129 -10.71 11.30 -6.63
N CYS A 130 -10.53 12.19 -5.67
CA CYS A 130 -9.83 11.94 -4.43
C CYS A 130 -10.60 12.46 -3.21
N THR A 131 -10.41 11.77 -2.09
CA THR A 131 -10.90 12.20 -0.78
C THR A 131 -9.75 12.86 -0.02
N ARG A 132 -10.02 14.02 0.58
CA ARG A 132 -9.10 14.72 1.49
C ARG A 132 -9.50 14.46 2.93
N TRP A 133 -8.55 14.10 3.78
CA TRP A 133 -8.71 14.00 5.22
C TRP A 133 -7.65 14.86 5.96
N PRO A 134 -8.05 15.76 6.88
CA PRO A 134 -9.43 16.09 7.23
C PRO A 134 -10.16 16.76 6.04
N LEU A 135 -11.49 16.87 6.06
CA LEU A 135 -12.21 17.53 4.96
C LEU A 135 -11.89 19.04 4.86
N LYS A 136 -11.58 19.67 6.00
CA LYS A 136 -11.18 21.09 6.11
C LYS A 136 -10.11 21.23 7.18
N GLY A 137 -9.25 22.23 7.03
CA GLY A 137 -8.16 22.49 7.97
C GLY A 137 -7.04 21.45 7.87
N TRP A 138 -6.21 21.39 8.89
CA TRP A 138 -5.00 20.56 8.94
C TRP A 138 -4.93 19.81 10.26
N ILE A 139 -4.37 18.61 10.22
CA ILE A 139 -3.97 17.91 11.45
C ILE A 139 -2.66 18.54 11.89
N LYS A 140 -2.56 18.93 13.15
CA LYS A 140 -1.29 19.38 13.73
C LYS A 140 -0.63 18.24 14.46
N GLY A 141 0.68 18.08 14.30
CA GLY A 141 1.43 17.10 15.08
C GLY A 141 2.92 17.06 14.76
N SER A 142 3.53 16.02 15.32
CA SER A 142 4.97 15.74 15.26
C SER A 142 5.34 14.84 14.08
N ILE A 143 6.64 14.58 13.93
CA ILE A 143 7.15 13.60 12.95
C ILE A 143 6.62 12.19 13.21
N SER A 144 6.34 11.86 14.49
CA SER A 144 5.75 10.58 14.88
C SER A 144 4.33 10.46 14.36
N ASP A 145 3.54 11.54 14.43
CA ASP A 145 2.17 11.57 13.91
C ASP A 145 2.15 11.44 12.39
N LEU A 146 3.08 12.10 11.69
CA LEU A 146 3.27 11.91 10.25
C LEU A 146 3.62 10.46 9.90
N SER A 147 4.49 9.81 10.67
CA SER A 147 4.84 8.40 10.47
C SER A 147 3.61 7.50 10.65
N VAL A 148 2.82 7.71 11.71
CA VAL A 148 1.57 6.95 11.94
C VAL A 148 0.60 7.13 10.78
N LEU A 149 0.41 8.38 10.32
CA LEU A 149 -0.47 8.69 9.19
C LEU A 149 0.01 8.05 7.89
N ALA A 150 1.29 8.15 7.57
CA ALA A 150 1.87 7.56 6.36
C ALA A 150 1.75 6.03 6.37
N GLN A 151 1.91 5.37 7.51
CA GLN A 151 1.65 3.93 7.60
C GLN A 151 0.19 3.59 7.37
N ALA A 152 -0.74 4.32 8.00
CA ALA A 152 -2.16 4.09 7.80
C ALA A 152 -2.56 4.28 6.31
N ALA A 153 -1.90 5.23 5.63
CA ALA A 153 -2.08 5.49 4.21
C ALA A 153 -1.54 4.39 3.29
N THR A 154 -0.72 3.46 3.78
CA THR A 154 -0.22 2.33 2.96
C THR A 154 -1.29 1.31 2.60
N VAL A 155 -2.44 1.30 3.29
CA VAL A 155 -3.57 0.42 2.98
C VAL A 155 -4.81 1.27 2.64
N PRO A 156 -4.86 1.87 1.43
CA PRO A 156 -6.01 2.65 1.00
C PRO A 156 -7.27 1.79 0.92
N PRO A 157 -8.48 2.34 1.21
CA PRO A 157 -9.74 1.61 1.11
C PRO A 157 -9.95 0.91 -0.25
N ALA A 158 -9.57 1.58 -1.35
CA ALA A 158 -9.67 1.02 -2.69
C ALA A 158 -8.88 -0.29 -2.89
N ILE A 159 -7.74 -0.47 -2.20
CA ILE A 159 -6.99 -1.74 -2.26
C ILE A 159 -7.76 -2.84 -1.52
N VAL A 160 -8.35 -2.51 -0.37
CA VAL A 160 -9.12 -3.47 0.42
C VAL A 160 -10.37 -3.92 -0.34
N GLU A 161 -11.08 -2.98 -0.97
CA GLU A 161 -12.25 -3.25 -1.79
C GLU A 161 -11.90 -4.11 -3.00
N ASN A 162 -10.88 -3.72 -3.78
CA ASN A 162 -10.44 -4.51 -4.94
C ASN A 162 -9.98 -5.92 -4.55
N ALA A 163 -9.22 -6.06 -3.45
CA ALA A 163 -8.78 -7.37 -2.98
C ALA A 163 -9.95 -8.24 -2.51
N ALA A 164 -10.97 -7.65 -1.88
CA ALA A 164 -12.19 -8.35 -1.50
C ALA A 164 -12.98 -8.81 -2.73
N ASP A 165 -13.11 -7.96 -3.75
CA ASP A 165 -13.78 -8.28 -5.00
C ASP A 165 -13.06 -9.40 -5.77
N GLU A 166 -11.72 -9.34 -5.86
CA GLU A 166 -10.91 -10.40 -6.47
C GLU A 166 -11.04 -11.73 -5.73
N LEU A 167 -11.02 -11.70 -4.39
CA LEU A 167 -11.24 -12.90 -3.58
C LEU A 167 -12.63 -13.48 -3.82
N MET A 168 -13.67 -12.64 -3.82
CA MET A 168 -15.05 -13.07 -4.07
C MET A 168 -15.23 -13.68 -5.47
N LEU A 169 -14.59 -13.09 -6.48
CA LEU A 169 -14.59 -13.60 -7.84
C LEU A 169 -13.88 -14.95 -7.93
N GLY A 170 -12.70 -15.09 -7.30
CA GLY A 170 -11.96 -16.34 -7.23
C GLY A 170 -12.72 -17.45 -6.51
N VAL A 171 -13.35 -17.14 -5.36
CA VAL A 171 -14.23 -18.07 -4.64
C VAL A 171 -15.40 -18.51 -5.50
N THR A 172 -16.03 -17.58 -6.21
CA THR A 172 -17.18 -17.89 -7.08
C THR A 172 -16.76 -18.79 -8.24
N GLN A 173 -15.63 -18.52 -8.88
CA GLN A 173 -15.10 -19.34 -9.96
C GLN A 173 -14.71 -20.75 -9.49
N ALA A 174 -14.01 -20.87 -8.36
CA ALA A 174 -13.63 -22.17 -7.82
C ALA A 174 -14.82 -22.97 -7.29
N ALA A 175 -15.85 -22.32 -6.73
CA ALA A 175 -17.13 -22.98 -6.44
C ALA A 175 -17.80 -23.54 -7.70
N GLY A 176 -17.75 -22.80 -8.82
CA GLY A 176 -18.21 -23.29 -10.12
C GLY A 176 -17.36 -24.44 -10.68
N GLN A 177 -16.09 -24.58 -10.28
CA GLN A 177 -15.28 -25.75 -10.63
C GLN A 177 -15.63 -26.99 -9.79
N LEU A 178 -16.21 -26.80 -8.60
CA LEU A 178 -16.79 -27.89 -7.82
C LEU A 178 -18.09 -28.39 -8.45
N GLU A 179 -18.78 -27.55 -9.23
CA GLU A 179 -19.91 -27.97 -10.04
C GLU A 179 -19.43 -28.90 -11.17
N GLY A 180 -19.90 -30.15 -11.19
CA GLY A 180 -19.42 -31.17 -12.12
C GLY A 180 -18.38 -32.13 -11.54
N ILE A 181 -17.85 -31.87 -10.33
CA ILE A 181 -16.90 -32.77 -9.68
C ILE A 181 -17.53 -34.12 -9.33
N GLU A 182 -18.84 -34.16 -9.13
CA GLU A 182 -19.62 -35.37 -8.86
C GLU A 182 -19.51 -36.41 -9.98
N LYS A 183 -19.22 -35.98 -11.21
CA LYS A 183 -19.00 -36.90 -12.33
C LYS A 183 -17.70 -37.69 -12.20
N SER A 184 -16.70 -37.12 -11.54
CA SER A 184 -15.39 -37.75 -11.31
C SER A 184 -15.27 -38.33 -9.90
N TYR A 185 -15.96 -37.73 -8.93
CA TYR A 185 -15.96 -38.09 -7.52
C TYR A 185 -17.38 -37.95 -6.93
N PRO A 186 -18.26 -38.96 -7.14
CA PRO A 186 -19.68 -38.85 -6.81
C PRO A 186 -20.01 -38.52 -5.35
N VAL A 187 -19.13 -38.91 -4.42
CA VAL A 187 -19.33 -38.75 -2.97
C VAL A 187 -18.76 -37.42 -2.43
N ALA A 188 -18.03 -36.66 -3.25
CA ALA A 188 -17.29 -35.49 -2.77
C ALA A 188 -18.21 -34.36 -2.28
N LEU A 189 -19.33 -34.11 -2.96
CA LEU A 189 -20.27 -33.06 -2.58
C LEU A 189 -21.03 -33.41 -1.29
N ASP A 190 -21.41 -34.67 -1.11
CA ASP A 190 -22.06 -35.15 0.11
C ASP A 190 -21.14 -34.99 1.33
N LEU A 191 -19.85 -35.30 1.19
CA LEU A 191 -18.86 -35.12 2.26
C LEU A 191 -18.65 -33.64 2.62
N ILE A 192 -18.66 -32.75 1.62
CA ILE A 192 -18.57 -31.31 1.86
C ILE A 192 -19.81 -30.81 2.60
N ALA A 193 -21.00 -31.22 2.14
CA ALA A 193 -22.27 -30.88 2.76
C ALA A 193 -22.35 -31.37 4.22
N GLU A 194 -21.95 -32.62 4.47
CA GLU A 194 -21.86 -33.20 5.81
C GLU A 194 -20.86 -32.44 6.70
N ALA A 195 -19.65 -32.19 6.20
CA ALA A 195 -18.61 -31.48 6.95
C ALA A 195 -19.03 -30.04 7.32
N LEU A 196 -19.84 -29.40 6.49
CA LEU A 196 -20.38 -28.07 6.74
C LEU A 196 -21.73 -28.09 7.48
N CYS A 197 -22.31 -29.27 7.72
CA CYS A 197 -23.66 -29.44 8.27
C CYS A 197 -24.71 -28.62 7.49
N GLN A 198 -24.63 -28.68 6.15
CA GLN A 198 -25.52 -27.98 5.20
C GLN A 198 -26.02 -28.97 4.14
N GLU A 199 -27.06 -28.61 3.39
CA GLU A 199 -27.41 -29.32 2.15
C GLU A 199 -26.48 -28.87 1.00
N ASP A 200 -26.26 -29.72 -0.02
CA ASP A 200 -25.51 -29.29 -1.20
C ASP A 200 -26.25 -28.18 -1.94
N SER A 201 -25.54 -27.07 -2.16
CA SER A 201 -26.06 -25.90 -2.86
C SER A 201 -24.88 -25.04 -3.33
N ASP A 202 -25.15 -24.10 -4.23
CA ASP A 202 -24.12 -23.12 -4.66
C ASP A 202 -23.57 -22.31 -3.48
N GLN A 203 -24.41 -22.04 -2.48
CA GLN A 203 -23.98 -21.37 -1.25
C GLN A 203 -23.01 -22.26 -0.46
N THR A 204 -23.33 -23.54 -0.30
CA THR A 204 -22.48 -24.53 0.39
C THR A 204 -21.14 -24.69 -0.30
N ARG A 205 -21.13 -24.76 -1.64
CA ARG A 205 -19.91 -24.80 -2.46
C ARG A 205 -19.06 -23.54 -2.30
N ARG A 206 -19.67 -22.35 -2.32
CA ARG A 206 -18.94 -21.08 -2.07
C ARG A 206 -18.38 -21.03 -0.66
N MET A 207 -19.13 -21.46 0.34
CA MET A 207 -18.67 -21.52 1.73
C MET A 207 -17.47 -22.46 1.88
N ALA A 208 -17.52 -23.66 1.29
CA ALA A 208 -16.40 -24.60 1.27
C ALA A 208 -15.15 -23.98 0.63
N THR A 209 -15.30 -23.37 -0.55
CA THR A 209 -14.20 -22.72 -1.27
C THR A 209 -13.61 -21.55 -0.49
N THR A 210 -14.43 -20.73 0.19
CA THR A 210 -13.93 -19.66 1.07
C THR A 210 -13.11 -20.20 2.24
N ILE A 211 -13.56 -21.29 2.87
CA ILE A 211 -12.81 -21.95 3.96
C ILE A 211 -11.47 -22.47 3.44
N LEU A 212 -11.46 -23.11 2.27
CA LEU A 212 -10.23 -23.57 1.62
C LEU A 212 -9.30 -22.41 1.27
N ALA A 213 -9.82 -21.31 0.71
CA ALA A 213 -9.02 -20.12 0.40
C ALA A 213 -8.37 -19.54 1.66
N ASN A 214 -9.12 -19.39 2.76
CA ASN A 214 -8.58 -18.93 4.03
C ASN A 214 -7.51 -19.88 4.59
N ALA A 215 -7.75 -21.20 4.54
CA ALA A 215 -6.77 -22.19 4.96
C ALA A 215 -5.48 -22.12 4.13
N PHE A 216 -5.57 -21.89 2.81
CA PHE A 216 -4.39 -21.70 1.97
C PHE A 216 -3.64 -20.42 2.27
N VAL A 217 -4.33 -19.28 2.47
CA VAL A 217 -3.69 -18.02 2.88
C VAL A 217 -2.99 -18.17 4.23
N PHE A 218 -3.62 -18.86 5.18
CA PHE A 218 -3.03 -19.15 6.49
C PHE A 218 -1.80 -20.06 6.37
N HIS A 219 -1.89 -21.14 5.60
CA HIS A 219 -0.76 -22.04 5.34
C HIS A 219 0.37 -21.34 4.58
N GLU A 220 0.06 -20.44 3.65
CA GLU A 220 1.05 -19.62 2.96
C GLU A 220 1.77 -18.72 3.96
N ASN A 221 1.04 -17.99 4.79
CA ASN A 221 1.62 -17.11 5.81
C ASN A 221 2.48 -17.87 6.84
N LEU A 222 2.12 -19.11 7.19
CA LEU A 222 2.93 -19.98 8.04
C LEU A 222 4.16 -20.55 7.33
N ALA A 223 4.02 -20.94 6.06
CA ALA A 223 5.11 -21.48 5.25
C ALA A 223 6.13 -20.39 4.85
N HIS A 224 5.72 -19.13 4.82
CA HIS A 224 6.53 -17.97 4.40
C HIS A 224 7.32 -17.32 5.55
N GLY A 225 7.77 -18.12 6.53
CA GLY A 225 8.92 -17.75 7.36
C GLY A 225 10.20 -17.75 6.51
N LEU A 226 10.55 -16.59 5.95
CA LEU A 226 11.72 -16.34 5.08
C LEU A 226 11.78 -17.21 3.80
N TYR A 227 11.60 -16.56 2.65
CA TYR A 227 11.84 -17.02 1.26
C TYR A 227 10.62 -17.48 0.42
N SER A 228 10.48 -16.77 -0.71
CA SER A 228 9.38 -16.70 -1.67
C SER A 228 9.19 -17.92 -2.59
N PHE A 229 7.92 -18.27 -2.92
CA PHE A 229 7.61 -19.22 -4.00
C PHE A 229 6.77 -18.67 -5.17
N LEU A 230 6.17 -17.48 -5.05
CA LEU A 230 5.30 -16.92 -6.11
C LEU A 230 6.05 -16.50 -7.40
N GLY A 231 7.39 -16.42 -7.36
CA GLY A 231 8.20 -16.19 -8.57
C GLY A 231 8.42 -17.42 -9.46
N ARG A 232 8.08 -18.66 -9.04
CA ARG A 232 8.41 -19.87 -9.82
C ARG A 232 7.22 -20.76 -10.21
N ASN A 233 6.04 -20.60 -9.61
CA ASN A 233 5.01 -21.64 -9.72
C ASN A 233 3.92 -21.44 -10.78
N ILE A 234 3.72 -20.22 -11.30
CA ILE A 234 2.78 -20.02 -12.43
C ILE A 234 3.29 -20.72 -13.71
N LEU A 235 4.61 -20.97 -13.82
CA LEU A 235 5.20 -21.76 -14.90
C LEU A 235 5.08 -23.28 -14.69
N SER A 236 5.00 -23.77 -13.45
CA SER A 236 4.83 -25.20 -13.17
C SER A 236 3.41 -25.69 -13.40
N PHE A 237 2.37 -24.87 -13.15
CA PHE A 237 0.98 -25.28 -13.38
C PHE A 237 0.65 -25.45 -14.87
N LYS A 238 1.24 -24.61 -15.74
CA LYS A 238 1.15 -24.79 -17.21
C LYS A 238 1.85 -26.05 -17.70
N ARG A 239 2.94 -26.47 -17.04
CA ARG A 239 3.71 -27.67 -17.42
C ARG A 239 3.01 -28.96 -17.00
N TYR A 240 2.36 -28.97 -15.84
CA TYR A 240 1.55 -30.11 -15.40
C TYR A 240 0.28 -30.29 -16.25
N ALA A 241 -0.35 -29.19 -16.68
CA ALA A 241 -1.50 -29.25 -17.59
C ALA A 241 -1.18 -29.74 -19.01
N SER A 242 0.08 -29.62 -19.47
CA SER A 242 0.52 -30.14 -20.76
C SER A 242 0.91 -31.62 -20.75
N GLU A 243 1.32 -32.17 -19.60
CA GLU A 243 1.71 -33.59 -19.48
C GLU A 243 0.50 -34.52 -19.21
N VAL A 244 -0.65 -33.97 -18.82
CA VAL A 244 -1.90 -34.74 -18.61
C VAL A 244 -2.76 -34.81 -19.89
N ARG A 245 -2.29 -34.24 -21.01
CA ARG A 245 -2.94 -34.30 -22.33
C ARG A 245 -2.15 -35.04 -23.41
N SER A 246 -1.20 -35.89 -23.03
CA SER A 246 -0.52 -36.85 -23.93
C SER A 246 -0.83 -38.29 -23.56
#